data_AF-I7HHH4-F1
#
_entry.id   AF-I7HHH4-F1
#
_cell.length_a   1.000
_cell.length_b   1.000
_cell.length_c   1.000
_cell.angle_alpha   90.00
_cell.angle_beta   90.00
_cell.angle_gamma   90.00
#
_symmetry.space_group_name_H-M   'P 1'
#
loop_
_entity.id
_entity.type
_entity.pdbx_description
1 polymer ?
#
loop_
_entity_poly.entity_id
_entity_poly.type
_entity_poly.pdbx_seq_one_letter_code
_entity_poly.pdbx_strand_id
1 'polypeptide(L)'
;ASVRVSNELGAAHPKSAAFSVFMVTFISFLIAVVEAIIVLSLRNVISYAFTEGEVVAKEVSELCPYLAVTLILNGIQPVLSGVAVGCGWQTFVAYVNVGCYYGVGIPVGCLLGFKFDLGAKGIWTGMIGGTMMQTIILLWVTFRTDWNKEVESAKKRLDKWENL
;
A
#
# COMPACT_ATOMS: atom_id res chain seq x y z
N ALA A 1 -5.92 -9.05 -8.76
CA ALA A 1 -5.46 -9.77 -7.54
C ALA A 1 -6.61 -10.53 -6.88
N SER A 2 -7.62 -9.82 -6.36
CA SER A 2 -8.76 -10.37 -5.60
C SER A 2 -9.43 -11.59 -6.26
N VAL A 3 -9.86 -11.49 -7.52
CA VAL A 3 -10.56 -12.59 -8.21
C VAL A 3 -9.74 -13.89 -8.30
N ARG A 4 -8.44 -13.81 -8.59
CA ARG A 4 -7.57 -15.00 -8.67
C ARG A 4 -7.33 -15.62 -7.30
N VAL A 5 -7.09 -14.78 -6.29
CA VAL A 5 -6.88 -15.22 -4.91
C VAL A 5 -8.13 -15.90 -4.38
N SER A 6 -9.31 -15.29 -4.57
CA SER A 6 -10.60 -15.90 -4.20
C SER A 6 -10.88 -17.23 -4.91
N ASN A 7 -10.51 -17.36 -6.19
CA ASN A 7 -10.71 -18.59 -6.95
C ASN A 7 -9.78 -19.73 -6.47
N GLU A 8 -8.51 -19.44 -6.18
CA GLU A 8 -7.55 -20.42 -5.65
C GLU A 8 -7.85 -20.83 -4.19
N LEU A 9 -8.35 -19.87 -3.38
CA LEU A 9 -8.87 -20.15 -2.03
C LEU A 9 -10.11 -21.07 -2.09
N GLY A 10 -11.02 -20.82 -3.04
CA GLY A 10 -12.18 -21.69 -3.29
C GLY A 10 -11.82 -23.08 -3.81
N ALA A 11 -10.73 -23.21 -4.57
CA ALA A 11 -10.20 -24.48 -5.08
C ALA A 11 -9.40 -25.31 -4.04
N ALA A 12 -9.31 -24.86 -2.79
CA ALA A 12 -8.60 -25.53 -1.70
C ALA A 12 -7.09 -25.75 -1.92
N HIS A 13 -6.41 -24.86 -2.63
CA HIS A 13 -4.96 -24.90 -2.85
C HIS A 13 -4.21 -23.80 -2.05
N PRO A 14 -3.96 -24.00 -0.74
CA PRO A 14 -3.39 -22.97 0.15
C PRO A 14 -2.00 -22.48 -0.27
N LYS A 15 -1.14 -23.38 -0.78
CA LYS A 15 0.18 -23.00 -1.29
C LYS A 15 0.10 -22.15 -2.57
N SER A 16 -0.86 -22.43 -3.45
CA SER A 16 -1.08 -21.69 -4.71
C SER A 16 -1.64 -20.30 -4.45
N ALA A 17 -2.54 -20.16 -3.47
CA ALA A 17 -3.08 -18.88 -3.02
C ALA A 17 -1.98 -17.97 -2.44
N ALA A 18 -1.16 -18.50 -1.52
CA ALA A 18 -0.03 -17.76 -0.93
C ALA A 18 0.98 -17.31 -1.99
N PHE A 19 1.32 -18.21 -2.93
CA PHE A 19 2.24 -17.91 -4.03
C PHE A 19 1.67 -16.85 -4.98
N SER A 20 0.37 -16.91 -5.29
CA SER A 20 -0.30 -15.90 -6.11
C SER A 20 -0.27 -14.52 -5.47
N VAL A 21 -0.50 -14.44 -4.15
CA VAL A 21 -0.39 -13.19 -3.38
C VAL A 21 1.03 -12.63 -3.43
N PHE A 22 2.02 -13.48 -3.20
CA PHE A 22 3.43 -13.09 -3.26
C PHE A 22 3.81 -12.58 -4.66
N MET A 23 3.48 -13.33 -5.70
CA MET A 23 3.80 -12.97 -7.08
C MET A 23 3.14 -11.67 -7.53
N VAL A 24 1.87 -11.46 -7.20
CA VAL A 24 1.18 -10.21 -7.55
C VAL A 24 1.77 -9.02 -6.80
N THR A 25 2.10 -9.19 -5.51
CA THR A 25 2.77 -8.13 -4.72
C THR A 25 4.15 -7.80 -5.31
N PHE A 26 4.91 -8.82 -5.72
CA PHE A 26 6.24 -8.65 -6.31
C PHE A 26 6.19 -7.95 -7.68
N ILE A 27 5.26 -8.35 -8.55
CA ILE A 27 5.09 -7.71 -9.86
C ILE A 27 4.67 -6.25 -9.70
N SER A 28 3.73 -5.96 -8.81
CA SER A 28 3.31 -4.58 -8.53
C SER A 28 4.43 -3.74 -7.94
N PHE A 29 5.28 -4.31 -7.09
CA PHE A 29 6.48 -3.64 -6.61
C PHE A 29 7.43 -3.28 -7.75
N LEU A 30 7.69 -4.21 -8.68
CA LEU A 30 8.55 -3.95 -9.85
C LEU A 30 7.99 -2.84 -10.74
N ILE A 31 6.69 -2.86 -11.03
CA ILE A 31 6.03 -1.81 -11.82
C ILE A 31 6.17 -0.45 -11.12
N ALA A 32 5.92 -0.40 -9.81
CA ALA A 32 5.99 0.85 -9.05
C ALA A 32 7.43 1.39 -8.95
N VAL A 33 8.44 0.51 -8.91
CA VAL A 33 9.86 0.91 -8.98
C VAL A 33 10.19 1.51 -10.35
N VAL A 34 9.71 0.90 -11.44
CA VAL A 34 9.93 1.42 -12.79
C VAL A 34 9.27 2.80 -12.95
N GLU A 35 8.03 2.96 -12.50
CA GLU A 35 7.34 4.26 -12.53
C GLU A 35 8.07 5.30 -11.67
N ALA A 36 8.54 4.93 -10.47
CA ALA A 36 9.31 5.83 -9.62
C ALA A 36 10.62 6.28 -10.28
N ILE A 37 11.33 5.39 -10.98
CA ILE A 37 12.55 5.74 -11.74
C ILE A 37 12.22 6.69 -12.88
N ILE A 38 11.11 6.47 -13.60
CA ILE A 38 10.66 7.35 -14.69
C ILE A 38 10.32 8.74 -14.14
N VAL A 39 9.56 8.82 -13.05
CA VAL A 39 9.18 10.09 -12.41
C VAL A 39 10.41 10.84 -11.87
N LEU A 40 11.38 10.12 -11.27
CA LEU A 40 12.63 10.73 -10.81
C LEU A 40 13.50 11.23 -11.97
N SER A 41 13.53 10.50 -13.09
CA SER A 41 14.30 10.90 -14.27
C SER A 41 13.67 12.10 -14.98
N LEU A 42 12.34 12.20 -14.96
CA LEU A 42 11.56 13.30 -15.54
C LEU A 42 11.27 14.43 -14.54
N ARG A 43 11.80 14.37 -13.32
CA ARG A 43 11.64 15.36 -12.24
C ARG A 43 11.74 16.80 -12.70
N ASN A 44 12.78 17.09 -13.49
CA ASN A 44 13.08 18.45 -13.94
C ASN A 44 12.21 18.90 -15.12
N VAL A 45 11.51 17.99 -15.80
CA VAL A 45 10.63 18.30 -16.94
C VAL A 45 9.18 18.37 -16.50
N ILE A 46 8.74 17.44 -15.64
CA ILE A 46 7.40 17.43 -15.04
C ILE A 46 7.15 18.69 -14.21
N SER A 47 8.16 19.20 -13.49
CA SER A 47 8.01 20.43 -12.71
C SER A 47 7.57 21.62 -13.58
N TYR A 48 8.08 21.74 -14.81
CA TYR A 48 7.68 22.79 -15.75
C TYR A 48 6.35 22.51 -16.46
N ALA A 49 5.90 21.26 -16.51
CA ALA A 49 4.59 20.91 -17.07
C ALA A 49 3.42 21.30 -16.14
N PHE A 50 3.65 21.34 -14.83
CA PHE A 50 2.64 21.72 -13.84
C PHE A 50 2.72 23.18 -13.39
N THR A 51 3.84 23.87 -13.62
CA THR A 51 3.97 25.29 -13.25
C THR A 51 5.00 26.02 -14.11
N GLU A 52 4.68 27.25 -14.51
CA GLU A 52 5.58 28.13 -15.25
C GLU A 52 6.51 28.95 -14.32
N GLY A 53 6.23 28.99 -13.02
CA GLY A 53 7.02 29.75 -12.05
C GLY A 53 8.24 29.00 -11.52
N GLU A 54 9.45 29.56 -11.70
CA GLU A 54 10.71 28.94 -11.27
C GLU A 54 10.75 28.56 -9.79
N VAL A 55 10.12 29.36 -8.91
CA VAL A 55 10.04 29.08 -7.47
C VAL A 55 9.20 27.84 -7.18
N VAL A 56 8.06 27.69 -7.86
CA VAL A 56 7.17 26.54 -7.67
C VAL A 56 7.77 25.30 -8.35
N ALA A 57 8.41 25.45 -9.51
CA ALA A 57 9.09 24.35 -10.19
C ALA A 57 10.24 23.77 -9.35
N LYS A 58 10.99 24.63 -8.66
CA LYS A 58 12.04 24.20 -7.73
C LYS A 58 11.50 23.44 -6.52
N GLU A 59 10.40 23.92 -5.91
CA GLU A 59 9.75 23.20 -4.82
C GLU A 59 9.18 21.84 -5.27
N VAL A 60 8.51 21.78 -6.43
CA VAL A 60 8.02 20.51 -7.00
C VAL A 60 9.17 19.54 -7.24
N SER A 61 10.29 20.03 -7.76
CA SER A 61 11.51 19.24 -7.96
C SER A 61 12.05 18.68 -6.63
N GLU A 62 12.04 19.46 -5.55
CA GLU A 62 12.43 18.96 -4.21
C GLU A 62 11.43 17.97 -3.61
N LEU A 63 10.17 17.98 -4.05
CA LEU A 63 9.12 17.06 -3.64
C LEU A 63 9.11 15.75 -4.44
N CYS A 64 9.68 15.73 -5.65
CA CYS A 64 9.74 14.53 -6.49
C CYS A 64 10.28 13.26 -5.81
N PRO A 65 11.31 13.30 -4.93
CA PRO A 65 11.75 12.13 -4.17
C PRO A 65 10.65 11.56 -3.26
N TYR A 66 9.89 12.42 -2.57
CA TYR A 66 8.74 12.01 -1.75
C TYR A 66 7.63 11.42 -2.61
N LEU A 67 7.41 12.01 -3.78
CA LEU A 67 6.45 11.54 -4.78
C LEU A 67 6.81 10.13 -5.29
N ALA A 68 8.09 9.89 -5.59
CA ALA A 68 8.59 8.58 -6.00
C ALA A 68 8.40 7.51 -4.91
N VAL A 69 8.71 7.83 -3.66
CA VAL A 69 8.45 6.93 -2.52
C VAL A 69 6.95 6.68 -2.35
N THR A 70 6.12 7.73 -2.50
CA THR A 70 4.67 7.63 -2.44
C THR A 70 4.14 6.73 -3.56
N LEU A 71 4.69 6.80 -4.76
CA LEU A 71 4.35 5.94 -5.88
C LEU A 71 4.65 4.46 -5.57
N ILE A 72 5.84 4.18 -5.03
CA ILE A 72 6.21 2.82 -4.63
C ILE A 72 5.23 2.28 -3.59
N LEU A 73 4.91 3.06 -2.56
CA LEU A 73 3.93 2.67 -1.53
C LEU A 73 2.52 2.48 -2.10
N ASN A 74 2.07 3.38 -2.98
CA ASN A 74 0.78 3.27 -3.66
C ASN A 74 0.74 2.11 -4.68
N GLY A 75 1.86 1.58 -5.13
CA GLY A 75 1.90 0.36 -5.94
C GLY A 75 1.60 -0.91 -5.11
N ILE A 76 2.07 -0.95 -3.86
CA ILE A 76 1.96 -2.13 -2.99
C ILE A 76 0.63 -2.13 -2.22
N GLN A 77 0.20 -0.96 -1.72
CA GLN A 77 -0.93 -0.84 -0.80
C GLN A 77 -2.30 -1.30 -1.38
N PRO A 78 -2.67 -0.97 -2.64
CA PRO A 78 -3.91 -1.43 -3.26
C PRO A 78 -3.88 -2.94 -3.53
N VAL A 79 -2.70 -3.48 -3.81
CA VAL A 79 -2.51 -4.92 -4.06
C VAL A 79 -2.69 -5.69 -2.77
N LEU A 80 -2.03 -5.27 -1.68
CA LEU A 80 -2.21 -5.86 -0.36
C LEU A 80 -3.65 -5.73 0.13
N SER A 81 -4.26 -4.55 -0.06
CA SER A 81 -5.67 -4.34 0.28
C SER A 81 -6.58 -5.24 -0.54
N GLY A 82 -6.32 -5.39 -1.84
CA GLY A 82 -7.07 -6.28 -2.73
C GLY A 82 -6.94 -7.76 -2.37
N VAL A 83 -5.76 -8.18 -1.92
CA VAL A 83 -5.54 -9.54 -1.37
C VAL A 83 -6.31 -9.70 -0.06
N ALA A 84 -6.18 -8.75 0.87
CA ALA A 84 -6.86 -8.82 2.15
C ALA A 84 -8.38 -8.83 2.00
N VAL A 85 -8.95 -8.07 1.07
CA VAL A 85 -10.37 -8.13 0.71
C VAL A 85 -10.72 -9.50 0.13
N GLY A 86 -9.88 -10.06 -0.75
CA GLY A 86 -10.05 -11.42 -1.29
C GLY A 86 -10.08 -12.51 -0.22
N CYS A 87 -9.27 -12.36 0.84
CA CYS A 87 -9.27 -13.24 2.01
C CYS A 87 -10.40 -12.91 3.02
N GLY A 88 -11.10 -11.78 2.88
CA GLY A 88 -12.13 -11.32 3.81
C GLY A 88 -11.61 -10.54 5.04
N TRP A 89 -10.34 -10.16 5.06
CA TRP A 89 -9.72 -9.39 6.14
C TRP A 89 -9.94 -7.88 6.05
N GLN A 90 -10.87 -7.43 5.21
CA GLN A 90 -11.17 -6.01 4.99
C GLN A 90 -11.32 -5.21 6.29
N THR A 91 -11.98 -5.78 7.32
CA THR A 91 -12.18 -5.13 8.61
C THR A 91 -10.88 -4.93 9.37
N PHE A 92 -9.99 -5.92 9.37
CA PHE A 92 -8.66 -5.82 9.97
C PHE A 92 -7.82 -4.74 9.29
N VAL A 93 -7.81 -4.71 7.95
CA VAL A 93 -7.09 -3.69 7.19
C VAL A 93 -7.61 -2.29 7.48
N ALA A 94 -8.93 -2.12 7.61
CA ALA A 94 -9.53 -0.84 7.96
C ALA A 94 -9.07 -0.34 9.35
N TYR A 95 -9.06 -1.21 10.36
CA TYR A 95 -8.56 -0.84 11.69
C TYR A 95 -7.08 -0.47 11.69
N VAL A 96 -6.24 -1.25 10.99
CA VAL A 96 -4.80 -0.95 10.88
C VAL A 96 -4.58 0.38 10.13
N ASN A 97 -5.33 0.62 9.05
CA ASN A 97 -5.27 1.89 8.31
C ASN A 97 -5.61 3.07 9.23
N VAL A 98 -6.76 3.02 9.92
CA VAL A 98 -7.17 4.09 10.83
C VAL A 98 -6.12 4.31 11.93
N GLY A 99 -5.62 3.23 12.56
CA GLY A 99 -4.61 3.32 13.60
C GLY A 99 -3.28 3.92 13.12
N CYS A 100 -2.75 3.44 12.00
CA CYS A 100 -1.49 3.91 11.46
C CYS A 100 -1.59 5.34 10.92
N TYR A 101 -2.68 5.67 10.22
CA TYR A 101 -2.83 6.96 9.56
C TYR A 101 -3.21 8.06 10.55
N TYR A 102 -4.21 7.83 11.39
CA TYR A 102 -4.69 8.83 12.36
C TYR A 102 -3.91 8.79 13.67
N GLY A 103 -3.48 7.62 14.13
CA GLY A 103 -2.77 7.48 15.40
C GLY A 103 -1.27 7.80 15.33
N VAL A 104 -0.63 7.56 14.18
CA VAL A 104 0.83 7.76 14.03
C VAL A 104 1.13 8.77 12.92
N GLY A 105 0.55 8.59 11.73
CA GLY A 105 0.85 9.43 10.56
C GLY A 105 0.54 10.90 10.78
N ILE A 106 -0.65 11.23 11.30
CA ILE A 106 -1.05 12.61 11.58
C ILE A 106 -0.20 13.23 12.70
N PRO A 107 -0.02 12.61 13.89
CA PRO A 107 0.82 13.18 14.93
C PRO A 107 2.27 13.36 14.52
N VAL A 108 2.86 12.38 13.83
CA VAL A 108 4.23 12.48 13.31
C VAL A 108 4.34 13.55 12.22
N GLY A 109 3.35 13.64 11.33
CA GLY A 109 3.29 14.68 10.29
C GLY A 109 3.14 16.09 10.87
N CYS A 110 2.31 16.26 11.90
CA CYS A 110 2.21 17.52 12.65
C CYS A 110 3.51 17.83 13.40
N LEU A 111 4.13 16.84 14.04
CA LEU A 111 5.40 17.04 14.73
C LEU A 111 6.49 17.48 13.75
N LEU A 112 6.65 16.80 12.62
CA LEU A 112 7.64 17.14 11.60
C LEU A 112 7.31 18.46 10.90
N GLY A 113 6.04 18.72 10.61
CA GLY A 113 5.60 19.95 9.93
C GLY A 113 5.77 21.21 10.78
N PHE A 114 5.35 21.15 12.05
CA PHE A 114 5.30 22.32 12.94
C PHE A 114 6.50 22.45 13.89
N LYS A 115 7.10 21.35 14.35
CA LYS A 115 8.23 21.39 15.31
C LYS A 115 9.59 21.45 14.63
N PHE A 116 9.71 20.84 13.45
CA PHE A 116 10.95 20.84 12.66
C PHE A 116 10.92 21.85 11.50
N ASP A 117 9.87 22.70 11.41
CA ASP A 117 9.68 23.70 10.35
C ASP A 117 9.78 23.14 8.91
N LEU A 118 9.55 21.83 8.73
CA LEU A 118 9.55 21.19 7.42
C LEU A 118 8.26 21.50 6.64
N GLY A 119 7.27 22.15 7.26
CA GLY A 119 6.01 22.57 6.63
C GLY A 119 5.32 21.42 5.89
N ALA A 120 5.06 21.62 4.59
CA ALA A 120 4.44 20.61 3.73
C ALA A 120 5.27 19.32 3.59
N LYS A 121 6.61 19.41 3.60
CA LYS A 121 7.52 18.24 3.52
C LYS A 121 7.38 17.39 4.78
N GLY A 122 7.21 18.02 5.94
CA GLY A 122 7.00 17.35 7.24
C GLY A 122 5.67 16.60 7.30
N ILE A 123 4.59 17.20 6.80
CA ILE A 123 3.28 16.54 6.75
C ILE A 123 3.31 15.36 5.79
N TRP A 124 3.88 15.55 4.60
CA TRP A 124 3.97 14.49 3.58
C TRP A 124 4.83 13.31 4.06
N THR A 125 5.96 13.58 4.73
CA THR A 125 6.78 12.52 5.34
C THR A 125 6.04 11.75 6.43
N GLY A 126 5.25 12.42 7.27
CA GLY A 126 4.38 11.75 8.25
C GLY A 126 3.36 10.81 7.62
N MET A 127 2.69 11.25 6.54
CA MET A 127 1.72 10.42 5.79
C MET A 127 2.39 9.22 5.11
N ILE A 128 3.57 9.42 4.51
CA ILE A 128 4.39 8.35 3.93
C ILE A 128 4.77 7.33 5.02
N GLY A 129 5.22 7.81 6.19
CA GLY A 129 5.58 6.96 7.33
C GLY A 129 4.41 6.12 7.84
N GLY A 130 3.23 6.72 7.99
CA GLY A 130 2.00 6.00 8.38
C GLY A 130 1.62 4.92 7.37
N THR A 131 1.71 5.24 6.08
CA THR A 131 1.41 4.30 4.97
C THR A 131 2.43 3.16 4.90
N MET A 132 3.71 3.46 5.12
CA MET A 132 4.78 2.47 5.17
C MET A 132 4.59 1.52 6.35
N MET A 133 4.24 2.04 7.52
CA MET A 133 3.95 1.22 8.71
C MET A 133 2.76 0.29 8.45
N GLN A 134 1.66 0.80 7.90
CA GLN A 134 0.52 -0.02 7.51
C GLN A 134 0.92 -1.14 6.54
N THR A 135 1.74 -0.82 5.54
CA THR A 135 2.22 -1.78 4.54
C THR A 135 3.07 -2.89 5.18
N ILE A 136 3.95 -2.55 6.11
CA ILE A 136 4.78 -3.52 6.85
C ILE A 136 3.91 -4.44 7.70
N ILE A 137 2.90 -3.89 8.41
CA ILE A 137 1.99 -4.69 9.23
C ILE A 137 1.20 -5.68 8.35
N LEU A 138 0.66 -5.21 7.22
CA LEU A 138 -0.07 -6.07 6.28
C LEU A 138 0.81 -7.17 5.71
N LEU A 139 2.03 -6.85 5.29
CA LEU A 139 3.00 -7.85 4.82
C LEU A 139 3.30 -8.86 5.92
N TRP A 140 3.61 -8.40 7.13
CA TRP A 140 3.94 -9.26 8.25
C TRP A 140 2.80 -10.23 8.59
N VAL A 141 1.56 -9.73 8.66
CA VAL A 141 0.37 -10.56 8.86
C VAL A 141 0.23 -11.56 7.73
N THR A 142 0.33 -11.12 6.47
CA THR A 142 0.20 -11.98 5.29
C THR A 142 1.24 -13.11 5.28
N PHE A 143 2.48 -12.84 5.72
CA PHE A 143 3.52 -13.86 5.85
C PHE A 143 3.32 -14.80 7.04
N ARG A 144 2.76 -14.30 8.15
CA ARG A 144 2.47 -15.09 9.35
C ARG A 144 1.18 -15.89 9.26
N THR A 145 0.29 -15.56 8.34
CA THR A 145 -0.98 -16.24 8.17
C THR A 145 -0.78 -17.69 7.74
N ASP A 146 -1.46 -18.58 8.44
CA ASP A 146 -1.59 -19.98 8.04
C ASP A 146 -2.64 -20.09 6.94
N TRP A 147 -2.16 -20.11 5.69
CA TRP A 147 -3.00 -20.22 4.50
C TRP A 147 -3.89 -21.47 4.50
N ASN A 148 -3.53 -22.54 5.22
CA ASN A 148 -4.39 -23.72 5.33
C ASN A 148 -5.67 -23.40 6.11
N LYS A 149 -5.55 -22.65 7.21
CA LYS A 149 -6.69 -22.22 8.02
C LYS A 149 -7.56 -21.20 7.30
N GLU A 150 -6.96 -20.32 6.50
CA GLU A 150 -7.73 -19.37 5.68
C GLU A 150 -8.54 -20.07 4.60
N VAL A 151 -7.97 -21.09 3.95
CA VAL A 151 -8.72 -21.94 3.01
C VAL A 151 -9.88 -22.65 3.69
N GLU A 152 -9.67 -23.20 4.89
CA GLU A 152 -10.74 -23.86 5.65
C GLU A 152 -11.85 -22.87 6.06
N SER A 153 -11.47 -21.66 6.49
CA SER A 153 -12.40 -20.58 6.85
C SER A 153 -13.18 -20.06 5.64
N ALA A 154 -12.52 -19.91 4.48
CA ALA A 154 -13.15 -19.55 3.22
C ALA A 154 -14.17 -20.60 2.77
N LYS A 155 -13.82 -21.89 2.91
CA LYS A 155 -14.73 -23.01 2.60
C LYS A 155 -15.95 -23.03 3.53
N LYS A 156 -15.77 -22.84 4.84
CA LYS A 156 -16.88 -22.70 5.82
C LYS A 156 -17.79 -21.52 5.50
N ARG A 157 -17.25 -20.41 4.97
CA ARG A 157 -18.06 -19.29 4.49
C ARG A 157 -18.93 -19.70 3.31
N LEU A 158 -18.39 -20.40 2.30
CA LEU A 158 -19.15 -20.86 1.14
C LEU A 158 -20.26 -21.85 1.54
N ASP A 159 -19.95 -22.86 2.37
CA ASP A 159 -20.94 -23.83 2.85
C ASP A 159 -22.11 -23.16 3.60
N LYS A 160 -21.85 -22.08 4.35
CA LYS A 160 -22.91 -21.32 5.04
C LYS A 160 -23.86 -20.60 4.07
N TRP A 161 -23.37 -20.19 2.90
CA TRP A 161 -24.17 -19.54 1.87
C TRP A 161 -24.90 -20.53 0.96
N GLU A 162 -24.36 -21.74 0.75
CA GLU A 162 -25.07 -22.82 0.03
C GLU A 162 -26.18 -23.47 0.86
N ASN A 163 -26.09 -23.41 2.19
CA ASN A 163 -27.11 -23.93 3.11
C ASN A 163 -28.19 -22.90 3.51
N LEU A 164 -28.23 -21.73 2.84
CA LEU A 164 -29.27 -20.69 2.97
C LEU A 164 -30.17 -20.71 1.73
#